data_AF-A0AAV9AH15-F1
#
_entry.id   AF-A0AAV9AH15-F1
#
_cell.length_a   1.000
_cell.length_b   1.000
_cell.length_c   1.000
_cell.angle_alpha   90.00
_cell.angle_beta   90.00
_cell.angle_gamma   90.00
#
_symmetry.space_group_name_H-M   'P 1'
#
loop_
_entity.id
_entity.type
_entity.pdbx_description
1 polymer ?
#
loop_
_entity_poly.entity_id
_entity_poly.type
_entity_poly.pdbx_seq_one_letter_code
_entity_poly.pdbx_strand_id
1 'polypeptide(L)'
;MSVSCEPKNFVPALQWLEKDENATIRRKDCIDGFLGSTDEDGSSVFLNWLETNELKAILVVGICTDICVLDFVCTTLSARNLGLLAPLEDVMLYSHGCATYDLPLHVAQNLKGALAHPQCRIHTPKHRWLLRLCTKDEGLKRNPSPAHQMPEV
;
A
#
# COMPACT_ATOMS: atom_id res chain seq x y z
N MET A 1 -32.25 9.88 -7.06
CA MET A 1 -30.98 10.61 -6.98
C MET A 1 -29.95 9.82 -7.78
N SER A 2 -29.62 10.28 -8.98
CA SER A 2 -28.57 9.67 -9.80
C SER A 2 -27.22 10.04 -9.20
N VAL A 3 -26.48 9.07 -8.68
CA VAL A 3 -25.07 9.25 -8.33
C VAL A 3 -24.31 9.44 -9.63
N SER A 4 -23.79 10.64 -9.88
CA SER A 4 -22.91 10.89 -11.01
C SER A 4 -21.55 10.23 -10.75
N CYS A 5 -21.17 9.27 -11.59
CA CYS A 5 -19.88 8.58 -11.60
C CYS A 5 -18.80 9.39 -12.34
N GLU A 6 -18.65 10.69 -12.05
CA GLU A 6 -17.57 11.45 -12.64
C GLU A 6 -16.25 11.21 -11.88
N PRO A 7 -15.11 11.04 -12.58
CA PRO A 7 -13.83 10.80 -11.94
C PRO A 7 -13.46 12.03 -11.10
N LYS A 8 -13.42 11.83 -9.79
CA LYS A 8 -13.17 12.88 -8.80
C LYS A 8 -11.73 13.37 -8.95
N ASN A 9 -11.57 14.59 -9.46
CA ASN A 9 -10.30 15.32 -9.44
C ASN A 9 -9.71 15.31 -8.02
N PHE A 10 -8.41 15.62 -7.92
CA PHE A 10 -7.82 15.87 -6.61
C PHE A 10 -8.63 16.89 -5.81
N VAL A 11 -8.64 16.74 -4.49
CA VAL A 11 -9.16 17.77 -3.59
C VAL A 11 -8.46 19.10 -3.88
N PRO A 12 -9.10 20.27 -3.68
CA PRO A 12 -8.52 21.56 -4.08
C PRO A 12 -7.08 21.79 -3.60
N ALA A 13 -6.76 21.32 -2.39
CA ALA A 13 -5.42 21.43 -1.81
C ALA A 13 -4.32 20.62 -2.54
N LEU A 14 -4.69 19.65 -3.38
CA LEU A 14 -3.78 18.77 -4.12
C LEU A 14 -3.89 18.93 -5.64
N GLN A 15 -4.79 19.78 -6.16
CA GLN A 15 -4.95 20.01 -7.60
C GLN A 15 -3.70 20.59 -8.27
N TRP A 16 -2.83 21.26 -7.50
CA TRP A 16 -1.57 21.77 -8.03
C TRP A 16 -0.65 20.67 -8.56
N LEU A 17 -0.75 19.43 -8.06
CA LEU A 17 0.00 18.28 -8.56
C LEU A 17 -0.32 17.98 -10.04
N GLU A 18 -1.49 18.36 -10.54
CA GLU A 18 -1.87 18.20 -11.96
C GLU A 18 -1.02 19.05 -12.90
N LYS A 19 -0.31 20.03 -12.37
CA LYS A 19 0.51 20.98 -13.14
C LYS A 19 1.98 20.96 -12.73
N ASP A 20 2.36 20.16 -11.74
CA ASP A 20 3.75 20.07 -11.31
C ASP A 20 4.53 19.14 -12.24
N GLU A 21 5.61 19.64 -12.82
CA GLU A 21 6.47 18.89 -13.75
C GLU A 21 7.18 17.71 -13.07
N ASN A 22 7.31 17.72 -11.74
CA ASN A 22 7.91 16.64 -10.97
C ASN A 22 6.88 15.60 -10.50
N ALA A 23 5.59 15.81 -10.79
CA ALA A 23 4.54 14.88 -10.44
C ALA A 23 4.18 13.98 -11.62
N THR A 24 4.14 12.67 -11.37
CA THR A 24 3.56 11.69 -12.31
C THR A 24 2.18 11.29 -11.80
N ILE A 25 1.14 11.54 -12.61
CA ILE A 25 -0.24 11.17 -12.25
C ILE A 25 -0.66 9.94 -13.01
N ARG A 26 -1.00 8.89 -12.27
CA ARG A 26 -1.60 7.67 -12.80
C ARG A 26 -3.04 7.52 -12.32
N ARG A 27 -3.98 7.45 -13.26
CA ARG A 27 -5.33 6.98 -12.97
C ARG A 27 -5.32 5.46 -12.94
N LYS A 28 -6.02 4.88 -11.96
CA LYS A 28 -6.12 3.44 -11.75
C LYS A 28 -7.57 2.99 -11.80
N ASP A 29 -7.79 1.80 -12.34
CA ASP A 29 -9.09 1.11 -12.42
C ASP A 29 -9.22 -0.03 -11.38
N CYS A 30 -8.12 -0.38 -10.70
CA CYS A 30 -8.11 -1.31 -9.57
C CYS A 30 -7.70 -0.64 -8.25
N ILE A 31 -7.83 -1.38 -7.14
CA ILE A 31 -7.51 -0.88 -5.80
C ILE A 31 -6.00 -0.72 -5.61
N ASP A 32 -5.23 -1.75 -5.97
CA ASP A 32 -3.79 -1.78 -5.81
C ASP A 32 -3.12 -0.82 -6.80
N GLY A 33 -2.48 0.23 -6.29
CA GLY A 33 -1.78 1.21 -7.13
C GLY A 33 -0.60 0.62 -7.90
N PHE A 34 -0.02 -0.50 -7.44
CA PHE A 34 1.10 -1.16 -8.10
C PHE A 34 0.61 -1.81 -9.38
N LEU A 35 -0.46 -2.61 -9.28
CA LEU A 35 -1.11 -3.26 -10.42
C LEU A 35 -1.83 -2.26 -11.33
N GLY A 36 -2.47 -1.23 -10.76
CA GLY A 36 -3.13 -0.17 -11.52
C GLY A 36 -2.18 0.76 -12.27
N SER A 37 -0.88 0.61 -12.05
CA SER A 37 0.15 1.30 -12.83
C SER A 37 0.61 0.51 -14.06
N THR A 38 0.09 -0.71 -14.26
CA THR A 38 0.36 -1.51 -15.45
C THR A 38 -0.49 -1.01 -16.63
N ASP A 39 0.13 -0.83 -17.79
CA ASP A 39 -0.50 -0.50 -19.06
C ASP A 39 -0.93 -1.77 -19.82
N GLU A 40 -1.73 -1.60 -20.88
CA GLU A 40 -2.28 -2.73 -21.67
C GLU A 40 -1.20 -3.60 -22.31
N ASP A 41 -0.02 -3.03 -22.58
CA ASP A 41 1.14 -3.73 -23.11
C ASP A 41 1.96 -4.50 -22.04
N GLY A 42 1.54 -4.40 -20.78
CA GLY A 42 2.22 -5.02 -19.63
C GLY A 42 3.37 -4.20 -19.05
N SER A 43 3.69 -3.03 -19.61
CA SER A 43 4.64 -2.10 -18.99
C SER A 43 4.05 -1.47 -17.72
N SER A 44 4.88 -0.97 -16.81
CA SER A 44 4.40 -0.33 -15.59
C SER A 44 4.95 1.07 -15.43
N VAL A 45 4.06 2.06 -15.40
CA VAL A 45 4.40 3.46 -15.18
C VAL A 45 5.14 3.65 -13.86
N PHE A 46 4.75 2.92 -12.81
CA PHE A 46 5.39 2.99 -11.50
C PHE A 46 6.82 2.41 -11.54
N LEU A 47 7.02 1.26 -12.18
CA LEU A 47 8.35 0.66 -12.30
C LEU A 47 9.29 1.55 -13.13
N ASN A 48 8.79 2.05 -14.27
CA ASN A 48 9.54 2.96 -15.12
C ASN A 48 9.91 4.25 -14.37
N TRP A 49 9.00 4.78 -13.55
CA TRP A 49 9.26 5.94 -12.70
C TRP A 49 10.31 5.66 -11.63
N LEU A 50 10.28 4.50 -10.97
CA LEU A 50 11.33 4.10 -10.02
C LEU A 50 12.70 3.99 -10.68
N GLU A 51 12.77 3.33 -11.84
CA GLU A 51 14.01 3.10 -12.59
C GLU A 51 14.59 4.41 -13.13
N THR A 52 13.76 5.23 -13.77
CA THR A 52 14.19 6.52 -14.37
C THR A 52 14.75 7.48 -13.32
N ASN A 53 14.24 7.42 -12.09
CA ASN A 53 14.65 8.31 -11.00
C ASN A 53 15.64 7.66 -10.03
N GLU A 54 16.10 6.42 -10.30
CA GLU A 54 17.04 5.65 -9.48
C GLU A 54 16.68 5.64 -7.98
N LEU A 55 15.39 5.51 -7.68
CA LEU A 55 14.88 5.72 -6.32
C LEU A 55 15.26 4.56 -5.39
N LYS A 56 15.93 4.90 -4.29
CA LYS A 56 16.26 3.97 -3.22
C LYS A 56 15.23 3.88 -2.12
N ALA A 57 14.38 4.90 -1.98
CA ALA A 57 13.37 4.94 -0.94
C ALA A 57 12.09 5.60 -1.47
N ILE A 58 10.94 5.07 -1.05
CA ILE A 58 9.64 5.69 -1.28
C ILE A 58 8.92 5.92 0.04
N LEU A 59 8.23 7.06 0.13
CA LEU A 59 7.33 7.42 1.22
C LEU A 59 5.89 7.39 0.70
N VAL A 60 5.05 6.57 1.32
CA VAL A 60 3.65 6.37 0.93
C VAL A 60 2.73 7.12 1.88
N VAL A 61 1.81 7.90 1.29
CA VAL A 61 0.73 8.65 1.95
C VAL A 61 -0.56 8.49 1.13
N GLY A 62 -1.72 8.66 1.76
CA GLY A 62 -2.99 8.69 1.03
C GLY A 62 -4.19 8.05 1.73
N ILE A 63 -5.19 7.68 0.93
CA ILE A 63 -6.47 7.14 1.38
C ILE A 63 -6.97 6.08 0.38
N CYS A 64 -7.58 4.96 0.81
CA CYS A 64 -7.79 4.50 2.18
C CYS A 64 -6.57 3.73 2.72
N THR A 65 -6.21 4.00 3.98
CA THR A 65 -5.04 3.42 4.69
C THR A 65 -5.04 1.90 4.67
N ASP A 66 -6.22 1.30 4.76
CA ASP A 66 -6.49 -0.12 4.97
C ASP A 66 -6.91 -0.88 3.71
N ILE A 67 -6.98 -0.18 2.58
CA ILE A 67 -7.36 -0.76 1.29
C ILE A 67 -6.33 -0.32 0.26
N CYS A 68 -6.51 0.86 -0.37
CA CYS A 68 -5.64 1.30 -1.47
C CYS A 68 -4.17 1.46 -1.05
N VAL A 69 -3.92 2.05 0.12
CA VAL A 69 -2.56 2.28 0.62
C VAL A 69 -1.94 0.97 1.08
N LEU A 70 -2.69 0.14 1.81
CA LEU A 70 -2.21 -1.14 2.30
C LEU A 70 -1.85 -2.09 1.16
N ASP A 71 -2.72 -2.24 0.17
CA ASP A 71 -2.48 -3.11 -1.00
C ASP A 71 -1.24 -2.66 -1.75
N PHE A 72 -1.12 -1.36 -2.05
CA PHE A 72 0.06 -0.81 -2.72
C PHE A 72 1.35 -1.12 -1.96
N VAL A 73 1.37 -0.86 -0.65
CA VAL A 73 2.56 -1.08 0.19
C VAL A 73 2.91 -2.57 0.25
N CYS A 74 1.92 -3.44 0.47
CA CYS A 74 2.13 -4.88 0.56
C CYS A 74 2.68 -5.46 -0.75
N THR A 75 2.08 -5.09 -1.90
CA THR A 75 2.53 -5.56 -3.21
C THR A 75 3.92 -5.01 -3.54
N THR A 76 4.18 -3.73 -3.29
CA THR A 76 5.49 -3.12 -3.53
C THR A 76 6.58 -3.75 -2.68
N LEU A 77 6.33 -3.97 -1.38
CA LEU A 77 7.26 -4.67 -0.49
C LEU A 77 7.52 -6.11 -0.96
N SER A 78 6.47 -6.81 -1.42
CA SER A 78 6.60 -8.18 -1.94
C SER A 78 7.48 -8.21 -3.18
N ALA A 79 7.24 -7.33 -4.16
CA ALA A 79 8.05 -7.20 -5.36
C ALA A 79 9.50 -6.81 -5.05
N ARG A 80 9.71 -5.86 -4.13
CA ARG A 80 11.04 -5.46 -3.65
C ARG A 80 11.78 -6.63 -3.01
N ASN A 81 11.13 -7.41 -2.16
CA ASN A 81 11.74 -8.56 -1.49
C ASN A 81 12.10 -9.70 -2.46
N LEU A 82 11.45 -9.76 -3.62
CA LEU A 82 11.82 -10.66 -4.72
C LEU A 82 12.95 -10.10 -5.61
N GLY A 83 13.45 -8.90 -5.33
CA GLY A 83 14.48 -8.25 -6.14
C GLY A 83 13.97 -7.64 -7.44
N LEU A 84 12.65 -7.52 -7.62
CA LEU A 84 12.04 -7.01 -8.85
C LEU A 84 12.09 -5.49 -8.97
N LEU A 85 12.42 -4.78 -7.88
CA LEU A 85 12.38 -3.32 -7.78
C LEU A 85 13.75 -2.69 -7.54
N ALA A 86 14.87 -3.32 -7.91
CA ALA A 86 16.19 -2.70 -7.70
C ALA A 86 16.28 -1.34 -8.44
N PRO A 87 16.83 -0.27 -7.82
CA PRO A 87 17.59 -0.23 -6.57
C PRO A 87 16.77 0.11 -5.30
N LEU A 88 15.45 -0.08 -5.31
CA LEU A 88 14.57 0.30 -4.20
C LEU A 88 14.89 -0.50 -2.92
N GLU A 89 15.38 0.20 -1.90
CA GLU A 89 15.74 -0.34 -0.59
C GLU A 89 14.60 -0.17 0.41
N ASP A 90 13.97 1.00 0.50
CA ASP A 90 13.00 1.30 1.55
C ASP A 90 11.60 1.64 1.03
N VAL A 91 10.59 1.03 1.63
CA VAL A 91 9.17 1.38 1.43
C VAL A 91 8.61 1.78 2.78
N MET A 92 8.38 3.09 2.96
CA MET A 92 7.95 3.66 4.22
C MET A 92 6.50 4.12 4.14
N LEU A 93 5.67 3.73 5.12
CA LEU A 93 4.30 4.23 5.26
C LEU A 93 4.25 5.37 6.28
N TYR A 94 3.91 6.58 5.85
CA TYR A 94 3.75 7.70 6.76
C TYR A 94 2.33 7.75 7.33
N SER A 95 2.16 7.12 8.50
CA SER A 95 0.84 6.92 9.13
C SER A 95 0.05 8.21 9.36
N HIS A 96 0.71 9.33 9.67
CA HIS A 96 0.04 10.62 9.90
C HIS A 96 -0.43 11.30 8.60
N GLY A 97 0.11 10.90 7.45
CA GLY A 97 -0.36 11.31 6.13
C GLY A 97 -1.36 10.33 5.51
N CYS A 98 -1.82 9.34 6.29
CA CYS A 98 -2.78 8.35 5.84
C CYS A 98 -4.11 8.50 6.57
N ALA A 99 -5.20 8.28 5.84
CA ALA A 99 -6.55 8.27 6.39
C ALA A 99 -7.37 7.13 5.79
N THR A 100 -8.46 6.75 6.45
CA THR A 100 -9.47 5.82 5.91
C THR A 100 -10.85 6.31 6.30
N TYR A 101 -11.88 5.94 5.54
CA TYR A 101 -13.24 6.37 5.80
C TYR A 101 -13.81 5.67 7.03
N ASP A 102 -14.67 6.36 7.77
CA ASP A 102 -15.44 5.76 8.86
C ASP A 102 -16.88 5.59 8.42
N LEU A 103 -17.35 4.34 8.41
CA LEU A 103 -18.75 4.05 8.17
C LEU A 103 -19.32 3.30 9.38
N PRO A 104 -19.74 4.01 10.43
CA PRO A 104 -20.26 3.41 11.65
C PRO A 104 -21.46 2.51 11.37
N LEU A 105 -21.66 1.49 12.21
CA LEU A 105 -22.73 0.51 12.03
C LEU A 105 -24.11 1.15 11.87
N HIS A 106 -24.43 2.15 12.70
CA HIS A 106 -25.73 2.84 12.64
C HIS A 106 -25.94 3.60 11.32
N VAL A 107 -24.86 4.06 10.67
CA VAL A 107 -24.95 4.68 9.34
C VAL A 107 -25.09 3.62 8.26
N ALA A 108 -24.25 2.57 8.31
CA ALA A 108 -24.29 1.47 7.34
C ALA A 108 -25.65 0.75 7.30
N GLN A 109 -26.29 0.53 8.45
CA GLN A 109 -27.60 -0.10 8.54
C GLN A 109 -28.70 0.66 7.78
N ASN A 110 -28.54 1.97 7.62
CA ASN A 110 -29.49 2.83 6.91
C ASN A 110 -29.13 3.00 5.42
N LEU A 111 -28.03 2.39 4.95
CA LEU A 111 -27.56 2.45 3.57
C LEU A 111 -27.65 1.08 2.91
N LYS A 112 -28.51 0.96 1.90
CA LYS A 112 -28.72 -0.31 1.19
C LYS A 112 -27.42 -0.79 0.55
N GLY A 113 -27.00 -2.00 0.91
CA GLY A 113 -25.78 -2.64 0.37
C GLY A 113 -24.48 -2.18 1.03
N ALA A 114 -24.53 -1.32 2.05
CA ALA A 114 -23.34 -0.93 2.79
C ALA A 114 -23.00 -1.95 3.89
N LEU A 115 -21.70 -2.12 4.13
CA LEU A 115 -21.18 -2.83 5.30
C LEU A 115 -20.52 -1.82 6.23
N ALA A 116 -20.68 -2.01 7.54
CA ALA A 116 -20.02 -1.16 8.52
C ALA A 116 -18.50 -1.27 8.38
N HIS A 117 -17.82 -0.13 8.50
CA HIS A 117 -16.37 -0.02 8.48
C HIS A 117 -15.89 0.51 9.84
N PRO A 118 -15.71 -0.37 10.86
CA PRO A 118 -15.48 0.05 12.23
C PRO A 118 -14.04 0.52 12.50
N GLN A 119 -13.89 1.71 13.09
CA GLN A 119 -12.59 2.34 13.36
C GLN A 119 -11.61 1.48 14.19
N CYS A 120 -12.04 0.93 15.33
CA CYS A 120 -11.13 0.37 16.34
C CYS A 120 -10.21 -0.76 15.87
N ARG A 121 -10.50 -1.40 14.75
CA ARG A 121 -9.74 -2.56 14.25
C ARG A 121 -8.93 -2.27 12.99
N ILE A 122 -9.35 -1.30 12.19
CA ILE A 122 -8.87 -1.12 10.82
C ILE A 122 -8.23 0.26 10.63
N HIS A 123 -8.67 1.27 11.39
CA HIS A 123 -8.01 2.57 11.41
C HIS A 123 -6.72 2.45 12.20
N THR A 124 -5.65 3.06 11.70
CA THR A 124 -4.34 3.12 12.37
C THR A 124 -4.51 3.56 13.84
N PRO A 125 -4.39 2.66 14.82
CA PRO A 125 -4.59 3.03 16.21
C PRO A 125 -3.36 3.83 16.65
N LYS A 126 -3.55 4.98 17.31
CA LYS A 126 -2.45 5.79 17.87
C LYS A 126 -1.48 5.00 18.78
N HIS A 127 -1.86 3.80 19.23
CA HIS A 127 -1.09 2.97 20.18
C HIS A 127 -1.09 1.45 19.91
N ARG A 128 -1.30 0.95 18.69
CA ARG A 128 -1.22 -0.50 18.44
C ARG A 128 -0.55 -0.83 17.11
N TRP A 129 0.77 -0.95 17.17
CA TRP A 129 1.62 -1.46 16.09
C TRP A 129 1.52 -2.98 16.03
N LEU A 130 0.82 -3.51 15.03
CA LEU A 130 0.83 -4.94 14.74
C LEU A 130 1.01 -5.18 13.24
N LEU A 131 2.10 -4.62 12.71
CA LEU A 131 2.84 -5.22 11.60
C LEU A 131 4.34 -5.04 11.91
N ARG A 132 4.91 -6.00 12.63
CA ARG A 132 6.37 -6.07 12.82
C ARG A 132 6.92 -6.94 11.69
N LEU A 133 7.14 -6.33 10.52
CA LEU A 133 7.97 -6.94 9.49
C LEU A 133 9.42 -6.76 9.92
N CYS A 134 9.92 -7.72 10.71
CA CYS A 134 11.34 -7.82 10.99
C CYS A 134 12.06 -8.22 9.71
N THR A 135 12.91 -7.34 9.18
CA THR A 135 14.03 -7.77 8.34
C THR A 135 15.34 -7.15 8.82
N LYS A 136 16.14 -8.04 9.41
CA LYS A 136 17.59 -8.08 9.65
C LYS A 136 18.25 -7.20 10.72
N ASP A 137 19.04 -7.94 11.52
CA ASP A 137 20.13 -7.59 12.41
C ASP A 137 19.82 -7.01 13.78
N GLU A 138 19.22 -7.84 14.64
CA GLU A 138 19.59 -7.90 16.05
C GLU A 138 19.77 -9.38 16.43
N GLY A 139 20.97 -9.72 16.92
CA GLY A 139 21.56 -11.08 16.92
C GLY A 139 20.71 -12.19 17.54
N LEU A 140 20.28 -13.14 16.70
CA LEU A 140 19.83 -14.45 17.14
C LEU A 140 20.99 -15.44 16.96
N LYS A 141 21.72 -15.73 18.04
CA LYS A 141 22.66 -16.86 18.08
C LYS A 141 21.88 -18.14 17.79
N ARG A 142 22.03 -18.71 16.59
CA ARG A 142 21.50 -20.03 16.27
C ARG A 142 22.34 -21.08 17.02
N ASN A 143 21.75 -21.74 18.00
CA ASN A 143 22.24 -23.06 18.40
C ASN A 143 21.83 -24.06 17.30
N PRO A 144 22.74 -24.91 16.78
CA PRO A 144 22.35 -25.96 15.87
C PRO A 144 21.53 -27.01 16.63
N SER A 145 20.33 -27.31 16.14
CA SER A 145 19.51 -28.43 16.61
C SER A 145 20.03 -29.75 16.01
N PRO A 146 20.00 -30.89 16.72
CA PRO A 146 20.52 -32.15 16.21
C PRO A 146 19.67 -32.65 15.04
N ALA A 147 20.35 -33.13 13.99
CA ALA A 147 19.73 -33.80 12.85
C ALA A 147 18.83 -34.95 13.33
N HIS A 148 17.54 -34.90 13.00
CA HIS A 148 16.68 -36.08 13.05
C HIS A 148 16.95 -36.89 11.79
N GLN A 149 17.63 -38.03 11.96
CA GLN A 149 17.69 -39.10 10.97
C GLN A 149 16.27 -39.64 10.75
N MET A 150 15.81 -39.64 9.49
CA MET A 150 14.67 -40.46 9.08
C MET A 150 15.16 -41.89 8.85
N PRO A 151 14.43 -42.93 9.29
CA PRO A 151 14.78 -44.31 8.95
C PRO A 151 14.36 -44.61 7.51
N GLU A 152 15.22 -45.34 6.80
CA GLU A 152 14.93 -45.95 5.50
C GLU A 152 13.87 -47.05 5.65
N VAL A 153 12.79 -46.95 4.88
CA VAL A 153 12.06 -48.08 4.24
C VAL A 153 11.52 -47.59 2.90
#